data_AF-A0A3R7SWQ9-F1
#
_entry.id   AF-A0A3R7SWQ9-F1
#
_cell.length_a   1.000
_cell.length_b   1.000
_cell.length_c   1.000
_cell.angle_alpha   90.00
_cell.angle_beta   90.00
_cell.angle_gamma   90.00
#
_symmetry.space_group_name_H-M   'P 1'
#
loop_
_entity.id
_entity.type
_entity.pdbx_description
1 polymer ?
#
loop_
_entity_poly.entity_id
_entity_poly.type
_entity_poly.pdbx_seq_one_letter_code
_entity_poly.pdbx_strand_id
1 'polypeptide(L)'
;MLISYDHEEFYSKIKGTEDGSFVINNVPSGSYVVQVMNPTFIYEPLRVDINSKGKIRARAVNHIQPSNVVQMPHPLRMKSLGPYRYFLEREQLRITDFLMNPMVLMTVLPLALMMILPRLNDPETRKEMEQMQMPKMDTPELSEIMTSLFGGGSTSHNQGAQQKTRSRPNKRKEKLT
;
A
#
# COMPACT_ATOMS: atom_id res chain seq x y z
N MET A 1 28.68 7.59 14.95
CA MET A 1 27.48 8.37 15.33
C MET A 1 27.74 9.81 14.95
N LEU A 2 26.77 10.46 14.33
CA LEU A 2 26.88 11.81 13.82
C LEU A 2 25.93 12.70 14.63
N ILE A 3 26.44 13.76 15.23
CA ILE A 3 25.63 14.80 15.84
C ILE A 3 25.82 16.05 14.97
N SER A 4 24.73 16.58 14.44
CA SER A 4 24.74 17.83 13.70
C SER A 4 24.11 18.95 14.52
N TYR A 5 24.73 20.13 14.48
CA TYR A 5 24.31 21.35 15.13
C TYR A 5 24.54 22.53 14.21
N ASP A 6 23.49 23.18 13.70
CA ASP A 6 23.57 24.49 13.04
C ASP A 6 24.81 24.68 12.13
N HIS A 7 25.03 23.73 11.20
CA HIS A 7 26.18 23.61 10.29
C HIS A 7 27.54 23.12 10.85
N GLU A 8 27.68 22.93 12.16
CA GLU A 8 28.78 22.20 12.78
C GLU A 8 28.42 20.71 13.00
N GLU A 9 29.28 19.82 12.50
CA GLU A 9 29.12 18.38 12.69
C GLU A 9 30.12 17.85 13.73
N PHE A 10 29.60 17.32 14.83
CA PHE A 10 30.38 16.61 15.83
C PHE A 10 30.36 15.11 15.52
N TYR A 11 31.54 14.55 15.27
CA TYR A 11 31.70 13.13 15.03
C TYR A 11 32.16 12.43 16.30
N SER A 12 31.37 11.45 16.75
CA SER A 12 31.81 10.51 17.77
C SER A 12 31.78 9.09 17.22
N LYS A 13 32.93 8.42 17.33
CA LYS A 13 33.04 7.00 17.06
C LYS A 13 32.67 6.26 18.34
N ILE A 14 31.67 5.39 18.24
CA ILE A 14 31.33 4.48 19.33
C ILE A 14 32.54 3.54 19.48
N LYS A 15 33.32 3.71 20.55
CA LYS A 15 34.31 2.72 20.97
C LYS A 15 33.52 1.54 21.50
N GLY A 16 33.74 0.36 20.92
CA GLY A 16 32.99 -0.85 21.19
C GLY A 16 32.99 -1.20 22.68
N THR A 17 32.00 -0.69 23.39
CA THR A 17 31.51 -1.29 24.63
C THR A 17 30.56 -2.38 24.16
N GLU A 18 30.66 -3.60 24.71
CA GLU A 18 29.85 -4.75 24.28
C GLU A 18 28.34 -4.44 24.29
N ASP A 19 27.92 -3.50 25.14
CA ASP A 19 26.53 -3.06 25.32
C ASP A 19 26.05 -2.04 24.27
N GLY A 20 26.91 -1.58 23.35
CA GLY A 20 26.55 -0.56 22.35
C GLY A 20 26.24 0.83 22.93
N SER A 21 26.58 1.06 24.20
CA SER A 21 26.45 2.36 24.86
C SER A 21 27.52 3.34 24.37
N PHE A 22 27.19 4.63 24.40
CA PHE A 22 28.11 5.70 24.01
C PHE A 22 27.88 6.95 24.86
N VAL A 23 28.95 7.70 25.05
CA VAL A 23 28.95 8.97 25.78
C VAL A 23 29.70 10.00 24.93
N ILE A 24 29.14 11.19 24.83
CA ILE A 24 29.75 12.31 24.11
C ILE A 24 29.93 13.43 25.11
N ASN A 25 31.18 13.79 25.34
CA ASN A 25 31.58 14.81 26.29
C ASN A 25 31.79 16.15 25.58
N ASN A 26 31.83 17.23 26.36
CA ASN A 26 32.18 18.57 25.90
C ASN A 26 31.22 19.13 24.82
N VAL A 27 29.94 18.77 24.88
CA VAL A 27 28.91 19.36 24.01
C VAL A 27 28.43 20.68 24.63
N PRO A 28 28.50 21.82 23.91
CA PRO A 28 27.97 23.09 24.40
C PRO A 28 26.45 23.06 24.65
N SER A 29 25.92 24.12 25.28
CA SER A 29 24.47 24.28 25.38
C SER A 29 23.89 24.66 24.02
N GLY A 30 22.86 23.96 23.58
CA GLY A 30 22.28 24.11 22.25
C GLY A 30 21.22 23.05 21.95
N SER A 31 20.65 23.13 20.75
CA SER A 31 19.69 22.16 20.21
C SER A 31 20.35 21.34 19.12
N TYR A 32 20.58 20.06 19.38
CA TYR A 32 21.32 19.14 18.54
C TYR A 32 20.39 18.15 17.85
N VAL A 33 20.73 17.73 16.63
CA VAL A 33 20.12 16.55 16.00
C VAL A 33 21.13 15.43 16.04
N VAL A 34 20.69 14.32 16.61
CA VAL A 34 21.51 13.17 16.94
C VAL A 34 21.12 12.02 16.02
N GLN A 35 22.07 11.52 15.24
CA GLN A 35 21.86 10.44 14.29
C GLN A 35 22.92 9.33 14.43
N VAL A 36 22.47 8.09 14.45
CA VAL A 36 23.39 6.95 14.36
C VAL A 36 23.53 6.53 12.91
N MET A 37 24.74 6.70 12.38
CA MET A 37 25.12 6.15 11.10
C MET A 37 25.63 4.73 11.29
N ASN A 38 24.96 3.78 10.62
CA ASN A 38 25.33 2.37 10.58
C ASN A 38 25.15 1.86 9.13
N PRO A 39 26.10 1.07 8.60
CA PRO A 39 26.03 0.58 7.22
C PRO A 39 25.04 -0.58 7.01
N THR A 40 24.45 -1.13 8.07
CA THR A 40 23.53 -2.28 7.99
C THR A 40 22.13 -1.91 8.44
N PHE A 41 22.00 -1.03 9.44
CA PHE A 41 20.73 -0.67 10.05
C PHE A 41 20.44 0.83 9.98
N ILE A 42 19.16 1.15 9.84
CA ILE A 42 18.64 2.52 9.90
C ILE A 42 18.21 2.83 11.33
N TYR A 43 18.53 4.03 11.81
CA TYR A 43 18.09 4.56 13.10
C TYR A 43 17.35 5.88 12.90
N GLU A 44 16.34 6.12 13.74
CA GLU A 44 15.59 7.37 13.73
C GLU A 44 16.44 8.51 14.35
N PRO A 45 16.51 9.70 13.71
CA PRO A 45 17.19 10.83 14.30
C PRO A 45 16.40 11.40 15.48
N LEU A 46 17.11 11.84 16.52
CA LEU A 46 16.53 12.40 17.73
C LEU A 46 17.01 13.84 17.95
N ARG A 47 16.13 14.72 18.39
CA ARG A 47 16.50 16.08 18.78
C ARG A 47 16.83 16.11 20.27
N VAL A 48 17.97 16.69 20.62
CA VAL A 48 18.44 16.81 22.00
C VAL A 48 18.71 18.27 22.29
N ASP A 49 17.95 18.84 23.22
CA ASP A 49 18.13 20.20 23.70
C ASP A 49 18.86 20.18 25.04
N ILE A 50 20.01 20.86 25.09
CA ILE A 50 20.85 21.01 26.27
C ILE A 50 20.75 22.46 26.74
N ASN A 51 20.20 22.67 27.93
CA ASN A 51 20.14 24.00 28.54
C ASN A 51 21.53 24.44 29.05
N SER A 52 21.75 25.74 29.24
CA SER A 52 22.98 26.29 29.85
C SER A 52 23.27 25.74 31.25
N LYS A 53 22.24 25.26 31.96
CA LYS A 53 22.33 24.57 33.26
C LYS A 53 22.64 23.07 33.17
N GLY A 54 22.85 22.53 31.97
CA GLY A 54 23.09 21.10 31.75
C GLY A 54 21.85 20.21 31.78
N LYS A 55 20.63 20.78 31.86
CA LYS A 55 19.38 19.99 31.76
C LYS A 55 19.21 19.51 30.32
N ILE A 56 19.18 18.19 30.14
CA ILE A 56 18.99 17.53 28.84
C ILE A 56 17.51 17.22 28.62
N ARG A 57 17.00 17.52 27.43
CA ARG A 57 15.68 17.08 26.97
C ARG A 57 15.81 16.43 25.60
N ALA A 58 15.23 15.25 25.44
CA ALA A 58 15.21 14.55 24.17
C ALA A 58 13.81 14.55 23.57
N ARG A 59 13.71 14.67 22.25
CA ARG A 59 12.45 14.73 21.50
C ARG A 59 12.59 14.00 20.17
N ALA A 60 11.50 13.44 19.65
CA ALA A 60 11.48 12.97 18.26
C ALA A 60 11.68 14.14 17.29
N VAL A 61 12.38 13.91 16.18
CA VAL A 61 12.60 14.95 15.17
C VAL A 61 11.34 15.07 14.31
N ASN A 62 10.67 16.21 14.39
CA ASN A 62 9.55 16.56 13.51
C ASN A 62 9.83 17.91 12.82
N HIS A 63 9.97 17.89 11.50
CA HIS A 63 10.21 19.09 10.69
C HIS A 63 8.91 19.76 10.23
N ILE A 64 7.79 19.02 10.20
CA ILE A 64 6.52 19.49 9.64
C ILE A 64 5.75 20.29 10.70
N GLN A 65 5.71 19.77 11.93
CA GLN A 65 4.96 20.39 13.02
C GLN A 65 5.82 20.52 14.29
N PRO A 66 6.55 21.64 14.46
CA PRO A 66 7.46 21.84 15.59
C PRO A 66 6.73 21.97 16.94
N SER A 67 5.42 22.24 16.94
CA SER A 67 4.58 22.26 18.14
C SER A 67 4.23 20.86 18.66
N ASN A 68 4.28 19.83 17.80
CA ASN A 68 4.04 18.47 18.21
C ASN A 68 5.32 17.91 18.86
N VAL A 69 5.36 17.96 20.19
CA VAL A 69 6.52 17.55 20.98
C VAL A 69 6.29 16.18 21.59
N VAL A 70 6.91 15.16 20.98
CA VAL A 70 7.02 13.82 21.58
C VAL A 70 8.30 13.77 22.41
N GLN A 71 8.16 13.80 23.74
CA GLN A 71 9.30 13.69 24.64
C GLN A 71 9.84 12.27 24.65
N MET A 72 11.16 12.15 24.55
CA MET A 72 11.87 10.89 24.64
C MET A 72 12.57 10.80 26.00
N PRO A 73 12.63 9.60 26.61
CA PRO A 73 13.33 9.42 27.86
C PRO A 73 14.84 9.62 27.67
N HIS A 74 15.50 10.07 28.75
CA HIS A 74 16.95 10.11 28.87
C HIS A 74 17.37 9.08 29.94
N PRO A 75 18.39 8.24 29.73
CA PRO A 75 19.31 8.16 28.57
C PRO A 75 18.63 7.77 27.26
N LEU A 76 19.21 8.21 26.13
CA LEU A 76 18.66 7.98 24.80
C LEU A 76 18.68 6.50 24.45
N ARG A 77 17.51 5.93 24.13
CA ARG A 77 17.37 4.57 23.62
C ARG A 77 16.92 4.62 22.17
N MET A 78 17.87 4.53 21.24
CA MET A 78 17.57 4.50 19.81
C MET A 78 17.29 3.07 19.37
N LYS A 79 16.10 2.84 18.85
CA LYS A 79 15.73 1.56 18.22
C LYS A 79 16.10 1.61 16.74
N SER A 80 16.52 0.48 16.19
CA SER A 80 16.66 0.35 14.74
C SER A 80 15.28 0.30 14.10
N LEU A 81 15.12 1.01 12.97
CA LEU A 81 13.91 0.97 12.15
C LEU A 81 13.88 -0.27 11.25
N GLY A 82 15.06 -0.80 10.89
CA GLY A 82 15.21 -1.97 10.05
C GLY A 82 16.55 -2.00 9.32
N PRO A 83 16.82 -3.04 8.52
CA PRO A 83 18.01 -3.10 7.69
C PRO A 83 17.95 -2.05 6.56
N TYR A 84 19.09 -1.48 6.21
CA TYR A 84 19.21 -0.55 5.10
C TYR A 84 19.16 -1.31 3.76
N ARG A 85 18.12 -1.07 2.96
CA ARG A 85 18.00 -1.64 1.60
C ARG A 85 18.69 -0.71 0.60
N TYR A 86 19.97 -0.94 0.36
CA TYR A 86 20.75 -0.17 -0.62
C TYR A 86 20.33 -0.43 -2.06
N PHE A 87 19.85 -1.64 -2.32
CA PHE A 87 19.47 -2.08 -3.64
C PHE A 87 17.96 -2.23 -3.72
N LEU A 88 17.37 -1.71 -4.79
CA LEU A 88 16.03 -2.08 -5.19
C LEU A 88 16.09 -3.46 -5.85
N GLU A 89 15.20 -4.36 -5.45
CA GLU A 89 15.00 -5.60 -6.16
C GLU A 89 14.51 -5.28 -7.57
N ARG A 90 15.11 -5.90 -8.58
CA ARG A 90 14.65 -5.75 -9.96
C ARG A 90 13.35 -6.52 -10.12
N GLU A 91 12.41 -5.96 -10.85
CA GLU A 91 11.22 -6.70 -11.29
C GLU A 91 11.69 -7.92 -12.09
N GLN A 92 11.51 -9.10 -11.52
CA GLN A 92 11.82 -10.36 -12.18
C GLN A 92 10.59 -10.82 -12.96
N LEU A 93 10.78 -11.21 -14.22
CA LEU A 93 9.74 -11.88 -14.99
C LEU A 93 9.55 -13.28 -14.41
N ARG A 94 8.67 -13.41 -13.41
CA ARG A 94 8.32 -14.72 -12.88
C ARG A 94 7.29 -15.34 -13.81
N ILE A 95 7.61 -16.54 -14.29
CA ILE A 95 6.69 -17.33 -15.13
C ILE A 95 5.37 -17.57 -14.39
N THR A 96 5.42 -17.71 -13.06
CA THR A 96 4.23 -17.81 -12.20
C THR A 96 3.38 -16.56 -12.23
N ASP A 97 3.98 -15.38 -12.26
CA ASP A 97 3.26 -14.10 -12.30
C ASP A 97 2.61 -13.88 -13.67
N PHE A 98 3.24 -14.42 -14.73
CA PHE A 98 2.64 -14.49 -16.07
C PHE A 98 1.47 -15.48 -16.14
N LEU A 99 1.59 -16.68 -15.56
CA LEU A 99 0.51 -17.68 -15.54
C LEU A 99 -0.67 -17.23 -14.67
N MET A 100 -0.41 -16.61 -13.52
CA MET A 100 -1.43 -16.07 -12.62
C MET A 100 -1.96 -14.69 -13.07
N ASN A 101 -1.57 -14.22 -14.25
CA ASN A 101 -2.17 -13.04 -14.85
C ASN A 101 -3.61 -13.38 -15.29
N PRO A 102 -4.64 -12.63 -14.84
CA PRO A 102 -6.03 -12.90 -15.17
C PRO A 102 -6.29 -12.98 -16.68
N MET A 103 -5.54 -12.24 -17.50
CA MET A 103 -5.69 -12.29 -18.96
C MET A 103 -5.17 -13.60 -19.57
N VAL A 104 -4.05 -14.12 -19.06
CA VAL A 104 -3.47 -15.39 -19.54
C VAL A 104 -4.27 -16.57 -19.01
N LEU A 105 -4.69 -16.52 -17.74
CA LEU A 105 -5.49 -17.57 -17.13
C LEU A 105 -6.84 -17.74 -17.85
N MET A 106 -7.53 -16.64 -18.17
CA MET A 106 -8.82 -16.68 -18.87
C MET A 106 -8.71 -17.18 -20.32
N THR A 107 -7.55 -17.10 -20.95
CA THR A 107 -7.36 -17.65 -22.31
C THR A 107 -6.92 -19.11 -22.28
N VAL A 108 -5.99 -19.47 -21.40
CA VAL A 108 -5.43 -20.83 -21.32
C VAL A 108 -6.38 -21.82 -20.64
N LEU A 109 -7.09 -21.42 -19.57
CA LEU A 109 -8.00 -22.30 -18.83
C LEU A 109 -9.12 -22.89 -19.71
N PRO A 110 -9.93 -22.09 -20.44
CA PRO A 110 -10.99 -22.65 -21.28
C PRO A 110 -10.44 -23.47 -22.46
N LEU A 111 -9.29 -23.10 -23.04
CA LEU A 111 -8.64 -23.91 -24.08
C LEU A 111 -8.16 -25.26 -23.56
N ALA A 112 -7.60 -25.29 -22.35
CA ALA A 112 -7.20 -26.53 -21.69
C ALA A 112 -8.41 -27.42 -21.39
N LEU A 113 -9.52 -26.84 -20.88
CA LEU A 113 -10.78 -27.58 -20.69
C LEU A 113 -11.32 -28.10 -22.02
N MET A 114 -11.35 -27.28 -23.07
CA MET A 114 -11.79 -27.70 -24.40
C MET A 114 -10.92 -28.81 -25.00
N MET A 115 -9.63 -28.90 -24.62
CA MET A 115 -8.74 -29.98 -25.03
C MET A 115 -8.92 -31.27 -24.19
N ILE A 116 -9.29 -31.14 -22.91
CA ILE A 116 -9.42 -32.27 -21.96
C ILE A 116 -10.82 -32.89 -22.02
N LEU A 117 -11.88 -32.08 -22.14
CA LEU A 117 -13.28 -32.53 -22.28
C LEU A 117 -13.48 -33.60 -23.37
N PRO A 118 -12.94 -33.47 -24.61
CA PRO A 118 -13.09 -34.50 -25.63
C PRO A 118 -12.34 -35.81 -25.29
N ARG A 119 -11.30 -35.74 -24.45
CA ARG A 119 -10.56 -36.91 -23.98
C ARG A 119 -11.21 -37.64 -22.80
N LEU A 120 -12.13 -37.01 -22.08
CA LEU A 120 -12.88 -37.61 -20.97
C LEU A 120 -14.28 -38.12 -21.40
N ASN A 121 -14.57 -38.08 -22.71
CA ASN A 121 -15.83 -38.55 -23.31
C ASN A 121 -15.87 -40.08 -23.44
N ASP A 122 -15.65 -40.81 -22.35
CA ASP A 122 -15.93 -42.24 -22.25
C ASP A 122 -17.47 -42.48 -22.30
N PRO A 123 -17.93 -43.65 -22.77
CA PRO A 123 -19.37 -43.96 -22.93
C PRO A 123 -20.19 -43.91 -21.63
N GLU A 124 -19.56 -43.85 -20.45
CA GLU A 124 -20.25 -43.66 -19.17
C GLU A 124 -20.61 -42.21 -18.87
N THR A 125 -19.70 -41.26 -19.09
CA THR A 125 -19.95 -39.83 -18.80
C THR A 125 -21.00 -39.22 -19.73
N ARG A 126 -21.14 -39.76 -20.94
CA ARG A 126 -22.24 -39.43 -21.86
C ARG A 126 -23.62 -39.85 -21.35
N LYS A 127 -23.72 -41.01 -20.69
CA LYS A 127 -24.99 -41.48 -20.12
C LYS A 127 -25.42 -40.64 -18.92
N GLU A 128 -24.46 -40.11 -18.15
CA GLU A 128 -24.74 -39.19 -17.05
C GLU A 128 -25.12 -37.78 -17.55
N MET A 129 -24.52 -37.30 -18.65
CA MET A 129 -24.92 -36.06 -19.33
C MET A 129 -26.28 -36.18 -20.05
N GLU A 130 -26.63 -37.36 -20.58
CA GLU A 130 -27.96 -37.62 -21.15
C GLU A 130 -29.04 -37.76 -20.06
N GLN A 131 -28.67 -38.17 -18.84
CA GLN A 131 -29.57 -38.22 -17.69
C GLN A 131 -29.75 -36.85 -17.02
N MET A 132 -28.70 -36.00 -17.02
CA MET A 132 -28.86 -34.57 -16.82
C MET A 132 -29.31 -33.92 -18.13
N GLN A 133 -30.55 -34.23 -18.54
CA GLN A 133 -31.24 -33.47 -19.59
C GLN A 133 -31.23 -32.00 -19.18
N MET A 134 -30.24 -31.27 -19.68
CA MET A 134 -30.26 -29.83 -19.70
C MET A 134 -31.58 -29.46 -20.38
N PRO A 135 -32.52 -28.81 -19.67
CA PRO A 135 -33.68 -28.26 -20.34
C PRO A 135 -33.12 -27.40 -21.46
N LYS A 136 -33.67 -27.52 -22.67
CA LYS A 136 -33.28 -26.74 -23.84
C LYS A 136 -33.32 -25.25 -23.45
N MET A 137 -32.21 -24.73 -22.97
CA MET A 137 -31.98 -23.32 -22.73
C MET A 137 -31.22 -22.87 -23.95
N ASP A 138 -31.91 -22.08 -24.77
CA ASP A 138 -31.34 -21.25 -25.82
C ASP A 138 -30.01 -20.72 -25.30
N THR A 139 -28.91 -21.17 -25.89
CA THR A 139 -27.57 -20.87 -25.39
C THR A 139 -27.41 -19.35 -25.35
N PRO A 140 -27.34 -18.70 -24.17
CA PRO A 140 -27.05 -17.28 -24.11
C PRO A 140 -25.68 -17.06 -24.74
N GLU A 141 -25.57 -16.06 -25.62
CA GLU A 141 -24.33 -15.76 -26.31
C GLU A 141 -23.24 -15.55 -25.26
N LEU A 142 -22.10 -16.26 -25.40
CA LEU A 142 -20.99 -16.25 -24.44
C LEU A 142 -20.49 -14.82 -24.12
N SER A 143 -20.80 -13.87 -25.00
CA SER A 143 -20.61 -12.42 -24.83
C SER A 143 -21.31 -11.87 -23.58
N GLU A 144 -22.58 -12.20 -23.33
CA GLU A 144 -23.40 -11.64 -22.25
C GLU A 144 -22.97 -12.15 -20.86
N ILE A 145 -22.58 -13.42 -20.78
CA ILE A 145 -22.04 -14.04 -19.55
C ILE A 145 -20.67 -13.45 -19.23
N MET A 146 -19.81 -13.24 -20.24
CA MET A 146 -18.51 -12.61 -20.06
C MET A 146 -18.63 -11.15 -19.60
N THR A 147 -19.58 -10.37 -20.15
CA THR A 147 -19.84 -9.00 -19.68
C THR A 147 -20.45 -8.93 -18.28
N SER A 148 -21.30 -9.88 -17.89
CA SER A 148 -21.92 -9.85 -16.55
C SER A 148 -21.00 -10.33 -15.42
N LEU A 149 -20.02 -11.20 -15.73
CA LEU A 149 -19.06 -11.70 -14.74
C LEU A 149 -17.78 -10.85 -14.64
N PHE A 150 -17.34 -10.25 -15.75
CA PHE A 150 -16.09 -9.48 -15.85
C PHE A 150 -16.32 -7.95 -15.85
N GLY A 151 -17.54 -7.51 -16.16
CA GLY A 151 -17.97 -6.12 -16.13
C GLY A 151 -18.69 -5.79 -14.81
N GLY A 152 -17.92 -5.53 -13.76
CA GLY A 152 -18.49 -4.90 -12.57
C GLY A 152 -19.08 -3.53 -12.92
N GLY A 153 -20.41 -3.39 -12.82
CA GLY A 153 -21.11 -2.10 -12.87
C GLY A 153 -22.25 -2.03 -13.88
N SER A 154 -23.45 -1.76 -13.37
CA SER A 154 -24.71 -1.44 -14.06
C SER A 154 -24.59 -0.76 -15.44
N THR A 155 -25.37 -1.22 -16.42
CA THR A 155 -26.33 -0.38 -17.15
C THR A 155 -27.21 -1.22 -18.07
N SER A 156 -28.50 -1.34 -17.70
CA SER A 156 -29.57 -1.79 -18.59
C SER A 156 -29.88 -0.65 -19.57
N HIS A 157 -29.69 -0.90 -20.86
CA HIS A 157 -30.10 0.03 -21.92
C HIS A 157 -31.40 -0.50 -22.52
N ASN A 158 -32.53 0.04 -22.05
CA ASN A 158 -33.86 -0.26 -22.59
C ASN A 158 -34.31 0.94 -23.44
N GLN A 159 -34.48 0.73 -24.74
CA GLN A 159 -35.03 1.72 -25.67
C GLN A 159 -36.56 1.67 -25.62
N GLY A 160 -37.21 2.83 -25.47
CA GLY A 160 -38.67 2.91 -25.59
C GLY A 160 -39.31 4.25 -25.21
N ALA A 161 -39.41 5.16 -26.20
CA ALA A 161 -40.52 6.07 -26.50
C ALA A 161 -41.09 7.11 -25.48
N GLN A 162 -41.31 8.31 -26.05
CA GLN A 162 -42.23 9.41 -25.66
C GLN A 162 -41.78 10.44 -24.60
N GLN A 163 -41.35 11.61 -25.10
CA GLN A 163 -41.30 12.86 -24.32
C GLN A 163 -42.31 13.86 -24.89
N LYS A 164 -43.46 13.97 -24.21
CA LYS A 164 -44.44 15.05 -24.42
C LYS A 164 -44.00 16.29 -23.64
N THR A 165 -43.84 17.38 -24.38
CA THR A 165 -43.74 18.77 -23.91
C THR A 165 -44.89 19.14 -22.99
N ARG A 166 -44.61 19.84 -21.87
CA ARG A 166 -45.55 20.79 -21.24
C ARG A 166 -44.86 21.79 -20.28
N SER A 167 -44.74 23.01 -20.77
CA SER A 167 -44.95 24.32 -20.11
C SER A 167 -44.73 24.48 -18.59
N ARG A 168 -43.81 25.39 -18.24
CA ARG A 168 -43.70 26.11 -16.95
C ARG A 168 -44.99 26.85 -16.58
N PRO A 169 -45.24 27.04 -15.27
CA PRO A 169 -45.50 28.40 -14.81
C PRO A 169 -44.68 28.79 -13.57
N ASN A 170 -44.43 30.10 -13.53
CA ASN A 170 -43.71 30.87 -12.54
C ASN A 170 -44.61 31.19 -11.33
N LYS A 171 -44.10 31.11 -10.09
CA LYS A 171 -44.60 31.96 -8.99
C LYS A 171 -43.59 32.09 -7.84
N ARG A 172 -42.86 33.21 -7.89
CA ARG A 172 -42.21 33.88 -6.77
C ARG A 172 -43.29 34.28 -5.73
N LYS A 173 -43.07 34.01 -4.44
CA LYS A 173 -43.68 34.74 -3.33
C LYS A 173 -42.69 34.89 -2.17
N GLU A 174 -42.58 36.12 -1.73
CA GLU A 174 -41.84 36.63 -0.57
C GLU A 174 -42.55 36.36 0.76
N LYS A 175 -41.84 36.72 1.84
CA LYS A 175 -42.19 36.99 3.26
C LYS A 175 -41.76 35.90 4.23
N LEU A 176 -40.73 36.15 5.06
CA LEU A 176 -40.66 37.00 6.26
C LEU A 176 -41.42 36.38 7.44
N THR A 177 -40.67 35.72 8.32
CA THR A 177 -40.80 35.77 9.79
C THR A 177 -39.43 35.44 10.36
#